data_AF-A0A4Y8SNC9-F1
#
_entry.id   AF-A0A4Y8SNC9-F1
#
_cell.length_a   1.000
_cell.length_b   1.000
_cell.length_c   1.000
_cell.angle_alpha   90.00
_cell.angle_beta   90.00
_cell.angle_gamma   90.00
#
_symmetry.space_group_name_H-M   'P 1'
#
loop_
_entity.id
_entity.type
_entity.pdbx_description
1 polymer ?
#
loop_
_entity_poly.entity_id
_entity_poly.type
_entity_poly.pdbx_seq_one_letter_code
_entity_poly.pdbx_strand_id
1 'polypeptide(L)'
;MKKKVYLIAVTMLLMVASFNSNAATFTDDKKAFKEAASRMTDDQKHARIEEIKSRVQEIKAMDKSNLNKADKQELKAELKSLKHEAQAMGGGGVYLSVGAIIIIVLVLILIL
;
A
#
# COMPACT_ATOMS: atom_id res chain seq x y z
N MET A 1 43.25 -29.20 -13.96
CA MET A 1 42.16 -29.76 -13.11
C MET A 1 41.85 -28.86 -11.91
N LYS A 2 42.85 -28.37 -11.17
CA LYS A 2 42.66 -27.46 -10.01
C LYS A 2 41.80 -26.22 -10.31
N LYS A 3 42.01 -25.55 -11.46
CA LYS A 3 41.21 -24.36 -11.87
C LYS A 3 39.71 -24.67 -12.07
N LYS A 4 39.36 -25.86 -12.56
CA LYS A 4 37.95 -26.29 -12.71
C LYS A 4 37.32 -26.59 -11.34
N VAL A 5 38.09 -27.13 -10.40
CA VAL A 5 37.66 -27.37 -9.02
C VAL A 5 37.38 -26.05 -8.29
N TYR A 6 38.23 -25.03 -8.45
CA TYR A 6 37.95 -23.70 -7.90
C TYR A 6 36.70 -23.06 -8.52
N LEU A 7 36.47 -23.24 -9.82
CA LEU A 7 35.28 -22.72 -10.49
C LEU A 7 33.98 -23.39 -9.97
N ILE A 8 34.03 -24.69 -9.73
CA ILE A 8 32.92 -25.44 -9.10
C ILE A 8 32.70 -25.00 -7.64
N ALA A 9 33.77 -24.79 -6.87
CA ALA A 9 33.66 -24.31 -5.49
C ALA A 9 33.08 -22.89 -5.40
N VAL A 10 33.47 -21.99 -6.31
CA VAL A 10 32.95 -20.61 -6.36
C VAL A 10 31.47 -20.59 -6.78
N THR A 11 31.07 -21.43 -7.73
CA THR A 11 29.66 -21.51 -8.15
C THR A 11 28.77 -22.10 -7.04
N MET A 12 29.25 -23.09 -6.29
CA MET A 12 28.55 -23.58 -5.10
C MET A 12 28.43 -22.51 -3.99
N LEU A 13 29.47 -21.72 -3.76
CA LEU A 13 29.45 -20.64 -2.76
C LEU A 13 28.44 -19.53 -3.14
N LEU A 14 28.36 -19.18 -4.42
CA LEU A 14 27.43 -18.16 -4.91
C LEU A 14 25.96 -18.60 -4.81
N MET A 15 25.67 -19.89 -4.99
CA MET A 15 24.31 -20.43 -4.83
C MET A 15 23.81 -20.36 -3.37
N VAL A 16 24.70 -20.48 -2.38
CA VAL A 16 24.32 -20.38 -0.96
C VAL A 16 23.91 -18.94 -0.58
N ALA A 17 24.47 -17.92 -1.24
CA ALA A 17 24.18 -16.52 -0.94
C ALA A 17 22.82 -16.04 -1.49
N SER A 18 22.22 -16.75 -2.46
CA SER A 18 20.99 -16.33 -3.14
C SER A 18 19.69 -16.62 -2.38
N PHE A 19 19.72 -17.31 -1.24
CA PHE A 19 18.51 -17.70 -0.49
C PHE A 19 18.00 -16.67 0.54
N ASN A 20 18.52 -15.45 0.54
CA ASN A 20 18.02 -14.40 1.45
C ASN A 20 16.74 -13.73 0.89
N SER A 21 15.62 -14.45 0.91
CA SER A 21 14.29 -13.83 0.77
C SER A 21 13.83 -13.37 2.16
N ASN A 22 13.96 -12.08 2.45
CA ASN A 22 13.27 -11.49 3.59
C ASN A 22 11.79 -11.37 3.23
N ALA A 23 10.97 -12.24 3.83
CA ALA A 23 9.52 -12.09 3.77
C ALA A 23 9.14 -10.80 4.51
N ALA A 24 8.57 -9.83 3.80
CA ALA A 24 8.02 -8.63 4.41
C ALA A 24 6.79 -9.04 5.23
N THR A 25 6.83 -8.83 6.54
CA THR A 25 5.68 -9.01 7.41
C THR A 25 4.74 -7.82 7.24
N PHE A 26 3.45 -8.08 7.03
CA PHE A 26 2.43 -7.04 7.00
C PHE A 26 2.22 -6.48 8.41
N THR A 27 2.82 -5.32 8.69
CA THR A 27 2.66 -4.61 9.96
C THR A 27 1.77 -3.39 9.75
N ASP A 28 0.63 -3.36 10.45
CA ASP A 28 -0.28 -2.21 10.49
C ASP A 28 0.32 -1.09 11.37
N ASP A 29 1.41 -0.48 10.90
CA ASP A 29 2.12 0.59 11.60
C ASP A 29 1.73 1.99 11.07
N LYS A 30 0.88 2.66 11.86
CA LYS A 30 0.43 4.03 11.58
C LYS A 30 1.56 5.04 11.43
N LYS A 31 2.68 4.87 12.14
CA LYS A 31 3.82 5.79 12.04
C LYS A 31 4.52 5.63 10.70
N ALA A 32 4.72 4.39 10.27
CA ALA A 32 5.29 4.08 8.96
C ALA A 32 4.43 4.65 7.83
N PHE A 33 3.10 4.50 7.89
CA PHE A 33 2.20 5.10 6.90
C PHE A 33 2.28 6.63 6.86
N LYS A 34 2.40 7.29 8.01
CA LYS A 34 2.53 8.75 8.08
C LYS A 34 3.87 9.24 7.52
N GLU A 35 4.95 8.53 7.80
CA GLU A 35 6.26 8.83 7.24
C GLU A 35 6.28 8.62 5.72
N ALA A 36 5.72 7.51 5.23
CA ALA A 36 5.58 7.26 3.80
C ALA A 36 4.75 8.36 3.12
N ALA A 37 3.60 8.72 3.69
CA ALA A 37 2.74 9.79 3.17
C ALA A 37 3.43 11.16 3.17
N SER A 38 4.32 11.45 4.13
CA SER A 38 5.06 12.73 4.15
C SER A 38 6.08 12.88 3.02
N ARG A 39 6.51 11.75 2.42
CA ARG A 39 7.49 11.73 1.31
C ARG A 39 6.81 11.69 -0.06
N MET A 40 5.47 11.60 -0.11
CA MET A 40 4.69 11.56 -1.35
C MET A 40 4.23 12.95 -1.78
N THR A 41 4.19 13.18 -3.09
CA THR A 41 3.49 14.32 -3.68
C THR A 41 1.97 14.14 -3.57
N ASP A 42 1.21 15.21 -3.77
CA ASP A 42 -0.26 15.13 -3.67
C ASP A 42 -0.87 14.26 -4.76
N ASP A 43 -0.31 14.25 -5.97
CA ASP A 43 -0.72 13.34 -7.05
C ASP A 43 -0.46 11.87 -6.68
N GLN A 44 0.68 11.57 -6.05
CA GLN A 44 1.00 10.22 -5.58
C GLN A 44 0.04 9.76 -4.47
N LYS A 45 -0.29 10.64 -3.53
CA LYS A 45 -1.31 10.35 -2.50
C LYS A 45 -2.67 10.08 -3.14
N HIS A 46 -3.06 10.88 -4.13
CA HIS A 46 -4.35 10.71 -4.80
C HIS A 46 -4.43 9.38 -5.56
N ALA A 47 -3.40 9.05 -6.34
CA ALA A 47 -3.31 7.76 -7.03
C ALA A 47 -3.40 6.59 -6.04
N ARG A 48 -2.68 6.67 -4.91
CA ARG A 48 -2.69 5.64 -3.89
C ARG A 48 -4.05 5.50 -3.19
N ILE A 49 -4.77 6.60 -2.99
CA ILE A 49 -6.14 6.57 -2.43
C ILE A 49 -7.11 5.87 -3.37
N GLU A 50 -7.02 6.13 -4.68
CA GLU A 50 -7.89 5.44 -5.65
C GLU A 50 -7.56 3.94 -5.74
N GLU A 51 -6.28 3.54 -5.63
CA GLU A 51 -5.90 2.13 -5.47
C GLU A 51 -6.53 1.50 -4.23
N ILE A 52 -6.41 2.16 -3.06
CA ILE A 52 -7.01 1.69 -1.80
C ILE A 52 -8.52 1.51 -1.96
N LYS A 53 -9.19 2.48 -2.59
CA LYS A 53 -10.64 2.45 -2.83
C LYS A 53 -11.02 1.29 -3.75
N SER A 54 -10.27 1.06 -4.82
CA SER A 54 -10.47 -0.08 -5.73
C SER A 54 -10.38 -1.41 -4.97
N ARG A 55 -9.33 -1.59 -4.15
CA ARG A 55 -9.15 -2.80 -3.34
C ARG A 55 -10.26 -2.99 -2.31
N VAL A 56 -10.70 -1.92 -1.66
CA VAL A 56 -11.84 -1.98 -0.72
C VAL A 56 -13.12 -2.41 -1.44
N GLN A 57 -13.38 -1.92 -2.66
CA GLN A 57 -14.55 -2.34 -3.44
C GLN A 57 -14.46 -3.81 -3.85
N GLU A 58 -13.29 -4.28 -4.25
CA GLU A 58 -13.04 -5.69 -4.56
C GLU A 58 -13.34 -6.58 -3.34
N ILE A 59 -12.76 -6.26 -2.18
CA ILE A 59 -13.01 -7.00 -0.94
C ILE A 59 -14.49 -6.93 -0.57
N LYS A 60 -15.17 -5.79 -0.77
CA LYS A 60 -16.60 -5.64 -0.49
C LYS A 60 -17.45 -6.54 -1.39
N ALA A 61 -17.15 -6.59 -2.68
CA ALA A 61 -17.88 -7.36 -3.69
C ALA A 61 -17.61 -8.88 -3.62
N MET A 62 -16.50 -9.29 -2.99
CA MET A 62 -16.16 -10.70 -2.81
C MET A 62 -17.22 -11.48 -2.04
N ASP A 63 -17.60 -12.67 -2.53
CA ASP A 63 -18.39 -13.63 -1.76
C ASP A 63 -17.53 -14.26 -0.66
N LYS A 64 -17.97 -14.12 0.60
CA LYS A 64 -17.25 -14.56 1.80
C LYS A 64 -17.93 -15.75 2.47
N SER A 65 -18.98 -16.30 1.86
CA SER A 65 -19.78 -17.41 2.38
C SER A 65 -18.89 -18.62 2.71
N ASN A 66 -17.98 -18.95 1.80
CA ASN A 66 -17.08 -20.11 1.88
C ASN A 66 -15.75 -19.85 2.60
N LEU A 67 -15.47 -18.62 3.03
CA LEU A 67 -14.21 -18.29 3.70
C LEU A 67 -14.18 -18.82 5.13
N ASN A 68 -13.03 -19.37 5.52
CA ASN A 68 -12.81 -19.82 6.88
C ASN A 68 -12.61 -18.62 7.83
N LYS A 69 -12.53 -18.87 9.14
CA LYS A 69 -12.38 -17.80 10.13
C LYS A 69 -11.07 -17.03 9.99
N ALA A 70 -9.97 -17.70 9.65
CA ALA A 70 -8.66 -17.08 9.45
C ALA A 70 -8.66 -16.17 8.22
N ASP A 71 -9.19 -16.63 7.07
CA ASP A 71 -9.28 -15.82 5.84
C ASP A 71 -10.13 -14.56 6.08
N LYS A 72 -11.24 -14.70 6.82
CA LYS A 72 -12.08 -13.56 7.22
C LYS A 72 -11.36 -12.59 8.15
N GLN A 73 -10.45 -13.07 8.99
CA GLN A 73 -9.63 -12.23 9.87
C GLN A 73 -8.57 -11.49 9.07
N GLU A 74 -7.95 -12.14 8.09
CA GLU A 74 -6.97 -11.54 7.19
C GLU A 74 -7.59 -10.39 6.38
N LEU A 75 -8.76 -10.61 5.76
CA LEU A 75 -9.48 -9.54 5.05
C LEU A 75 -9.84 -8.36 5.95
N LYS A 76 -10.17 -8.61 7.23
CA LYS A 76 -10.44 -7.54 8.20
C LYS A 76 -9.17 -6.78 8.58
N ALA A 77 -8.05 -7.48 8.74
CA ALA A 77 -6.76 -6.86 9.01
C ALA A 77 -6.32 -6.00 7.83
N GLU A 78 -6.48 -6.50 6.61
CA GLU A 78 -6.20 -5.76 5.37
C GLU A 78 -7.05 -4.49 5.29
N LEU A 79 -8.38 -4.59 5.43
CA LEU A 79 -9.28 -3.43 5.42
C LEU A 79 -8.92 -2.38 6.48
N LYS A 80 -8.53 -2.83 7.67
CA LYS A 80 -8.13 -1.94 8.77
C LYS A 80 -6.84 -1.19 8.44
N SER A 81 -5.86 -1.87 7.87
CA SER A 81 -4.60 -1.27 7.46
C SER A 81 -4.80 -0.29 6.29
N LEU A 82 -5.56 -0.67 5.26
CA LEU A 82 -5.93 0.22 4.15
C LEU A 82 -6.60 1.52 4.65
N LYS A 83 -7.46 1.41 5.67
CA LYS A 83 -8.06 2.57 6.34
C LYS A 83 -7.00 3.45 7.00
N HIS A 84 -6.07 2.87 7.75
CA HIS A 84 -5.02 3.64 8.42
C HIS A 84 -4.08 4.31 7.41
N GLU A 85 -3.74 3.63 6.33
CA GLU A 85 -2.94 4.15 5.23
C GLU A 85 -3.64 5.35 4.57
N ALA A 86 -4.92 5.22 4.19
CA ALA A 86 -5.70 6.32 3.64
C ALA A 86 -5.81 7.51 4.62
N GLN A 87 -5.97 7.25 5.92
CA GLN A 87 -5.99 8.29 6.95
C GLN A 87 -4.66 9.05 7.04
N ALA A 88 -3.54 8.34 6.94
CA ALA A 88 -2.20 8.93 6.99
C ALA A 88 -1.91 9.86 5.81
N MET A 89 -2.51 9.59 4.64
CA MET A 89 -2.39 10.44 3.47
C MET A 89 -3.18 11.75 3.59
N GLY A 90 -4.16 11.81 4.51
CA GLY A 90 -5.10 12.93 4.67
C GLY A 90 -6.58 12.54 4.54
N GLY A 91 -6.90 11.26 4.28
CA GLY A 91 -8.27 10.76 4.02
C GLY A 91 -9.23 10.76 5.19
N GLY A 92 -8.78 11.19 6.37
CA GLY A 92 -9.61 11.37 7.56
C GLY A 92 -10.23 12.76 7.71
N GLY A 93 -9.83 13.74 6.89
CA GLY A 93 -10.35 15.11 6.94
C GLY A 93 -10.40 15.73 5.56
N VAL A 94 -11.60 16.19 5.17
CA VAL A 94 -11.97 16.91 3.93
C VAL A 94 -10.87 16.95 2.86
N TYR A 95 -10.79 15.89 2.05
CA TYR A 95 -10.20 16.03 0.73
C TYR A 95 -11.18 16.83 -0.12
N LEU A 96 -10.86 18.10 -0.26
CA LEU A 96 -11.30 18.91 -1.35
C LEU A 96 -10.63 18.33 -2.62
N SER A 97 -11.32 17.38 -3.27
CA SER A 97 -11.00 16.92 -4.63
C SER A 97 -10.65 18.14 -5.51
N VAL A 98 -9.78 18.01 -6.51
CA VAL A 98 -9.52 19.09 -7.47
C VAL A 98 -10.82 19.69 -8.00
N GLY A 99 -11.85 18.86 -8.26
CA GLY A 99 -13.17 19.33 -8.64
C GLY A 99 -13.89 20.14 -7.56
N ALA A 100 -13.75 19.77 -6.29
CA ALA A 100 -14.30 20.53 -5.18
C ALA A 100 -13.53 21.85 -4.94
N ILE A 101 -12.20 21.87 -5.13
CA ILE A 101 -11.38 23.10 -5.04
C ILE A 101 -11.80 24.06 -6.15
N ILE A 102 -11.97 23.54 -7.37
CA ILE A 102 -12.49 24.31 -8.51
C ILE A 102 -13.87 24.88 -8.18
N ILE A 103 -14.79 24.09 -7.61
CA ILE A 103 -16.12 24.58 -7.21
C ILE A 103 -16.02 25.70 -6.17
N ILE A 104 -15.16 25.57 -5.14
CA ILE A 104 -14.98 26.63 -4.14
C ILE A 104 -14.42 27.90 -4.77
N VAL A 105 -13.42 27.79 -5.65
CA VAL A 105 -12.84 28.94 -6.35
C VAL A 105 -13.87 29.62 -7.26
N LEU A 106 -14.68 28.84 -7.98
CA LEU A 106 -15.76 29.37 -8.82
C LEU A 106 -16.82 30.11 -7.99
N VAL A 107 -17.20 29.57 -6.83
CA VAL A 107 -18.16 30.23 -5.92
C VAL A 107 -17.60 31.54 -5.37
N LEU A 108 -16.30 31.60 -5.02
CA LEU A 108 -15.66 32.83 -4.56
C LEU A 108 -15.64 33.92 -5.65
N ILE A 109 -15.45 33.54 -6.92
CA ILE A 109 -15.50 34.48 -8.06
C ILE A 109 -16.93 34.99 -8.30
N LEU A 110 -17.96 34.19 -8.03
CA LEU A 110 -19.35 34.61 -8.20
C LEU A 110 -19.86 35.51 -7.06
N ILE A 111 -19.28 35.39 -5.87
CA ILE A 111 -19.68 36.13 -4.67
C ILE A 111 -18.89 37.44 -4.50
N LEU A 112 -17.64 37.49 -5.00
CA LEU A 112 -16.81 38.70 -5.03
C LEU A 112 -17.22 39.62 -6.19
#